data_AF-A0A3M8G7N8-F1
#
_entry.id   AF-A0A3M8G7N8-F1
#
_cell.length_a   1.000
_cell.length_b   1.000
_cell.length_c   1.000
_cell.angle_alpha   90.00
_cell.angle_beta   90.00
_cell.angle_gamma   90.00
#
_symmetry.space_group_name_H-M   'P 1'
#
loop_
_entity.id
_entity.type
_entity.pdbx_description
1 polymer ?
#
loop_
_entity_poly.entity_id
_entity_poly.type
_entity_poly.pdbx_seq_one_letter_code
_entity_poly.pdbx_strand_id
1 'polypeptide(L)'
;MINKFLNAKHWQLFTLMFGIPILLQIVIMISVFSNTDLTGPEPYGVLNLMKVFPIIMILYVGLFFGWFWSIGIGLQKYIPTDIKMKIKKFKIFFFIPLIYILFLIAIIGTSFYGVSSGNNAVGGIVGKMLFIVIPMHLFSMFCTFYLLYFTSKTIKTTELERNVTFSDFIGEFFMIWFFPIGIWFIQPRINKIINEKTIT
;
A
#
# COMPACT_ATOMS: atom_id res chain seq x y z
N MET A 1 13.26 4.74 9.93
CA MET A 1 11.92 4.78 9.28
C MET A 1 10.84 4.12 10.12
N ILE A 2 11.05 2.88 10.62
CA ILE A 2 10.06 2.12 11.41
C ILE A 2 9.44 2.95 12.55
N ASN A 3 10.27 3.56 13.41
CA ASN A 3 9.77 4.37 14.53
C ASN A 3 8.92 5.57 14.07
N LYS A 4 9.16 6.14 12.88
CA LYS A 4 8.35 7.26 12.37
C LYS A 4 6.92 6.79 12.04
N PHE A 5 6.75 5.68 11.33
CA PHE A 5 5.43 5.11 11.03
C PHE A 5 4.70 4.65 12.30
N LEU A 6 5.43 4.00 13.20
CA LEU A 6 4.88 3.49 14.45
C LEU A 6 4.37 4.60 15.38
N ASN A 7 5.03 5.77 15.41
CA ASN A 7 4.63 6.93 16.22
C ASN A 7 3.73 7.93 15.46
N ALA A 8 3.49 7.73 14.16
CA ALA A 8 2.64 8.62 13.38
C ALA A 8 1.21 8.60 13.93
N LYS A 9 0.53 9.74 13.86
CA LYS A 9 -0.91 9.82 14.16
C LYS A 9 -1.71 9.23 13.00
N HIS A 10 -2.86 8.64 13.30
CA HIS A 10 -3.78 8.06 12.30
C HIS A 10 -4.09 9.05 11.17
N TRP A 11 -4.35 10.32 11.50
CA TRP A 11 -4.66 11.34 10.49
C TRP A 11 -3.47 11.65 9.59
N GLN A 12 -2.23 11.60 10.09
CA GLN A 12 -1.04 11.86 9.26
C GLN A 12 -0.90 10.77 8.19
N LEU A 13 -1.07 9.50 8.58
CA LEU A 13 -1.03 8.38 7.65
C LEU A 13 -2.20 8.42 6.67
N PHE A 14 -3.40 8.72 7.16
CA PHE A 14 -4.59 8.85 6.33
C PHE A 14 -4.44 9.97 5.29
N THR A 15 -3.99 11.16 5.69
CA THR A 15 -3.77 12.28 4.75
C THR A 15 -2.69 11.95 3.72
N LEU A 16 -1.58 11.32 4.13
CA LEU A 16 -0.50 10.97 3.21
C LEU A 16 -0.90 9.87 2.21
N MET A 17 -1.62 8.84 2.67
CA MET A 17 -1.98 7.69 1.84
C MET A 17 -3.26 7.89 1.03
N PHE A 18 -4.21 8.68 1.52
CA PHE A 18 -5.51 8.86 0.89
C PHE A 18 -5.84 10.32 0.61
N GLY A 19 -5.61 11.22 1.57
CA GLY A 19 -5.95 12.63 1.40
C GLY A 19 -5.27 13.27 0.18
N ILE A 20 -3.95 13.13 0.05
CA ILE A 20 -3.20 13.68 -1.08
C ILE A 20 -3.62 13.02 -2.41
N PRO A 21 -3.66 11.68 -2.54
CA PRO A 21 -4.12 11.05 -3.78
C PRO A 21 -5.55 11.42 -4.18
N ILE A 22 -6.49 11.51 -3.23
CA ILE A 22 -7.88 11.88 -3.49
C ILE A 22 -7.96 13.34 -3.95
N LEU A 23 -7.31 14.26 -3.25
CA LEU A 23 -7.28 15.68 -3.64
C LEU A 23 -6.70 15.83 -5.04
N LEU A 24 -5.59 15.16 -5.31
CA LEU A 24 -5.01 15.16 -6.63
C LEU A 24 -6.01 14.62 -7.66
N GLN A 25 -6.62 13.45 -7.42
CA GLN A 25 -7.60 12.86 -8.33
C GLN A 25 -8.78 13.80 -8.62
N ILE A 26 -9.27 14.54 -7.62
CA ILE A 26 -10.30 15.57 -7.79
C ILE A 26 -9.80 16.69 -8.71
N VAL A 27 -8.58 17.18 -8.50
CA VAL A 27 -7.97 18.20 -9.37
C VAL A 27 -7.84 17.70 -10.81
N ILE A 28 -7.40 16.45 -11.01
CA ILE A 28 -7.35 15.83 -12.34
C ILE A 28 -8.74 15.81 -12.96
N MET A 29 -9.73 15.32 -12.21
CA MET A 29 -11.11 15.21 -12.69
C MET A 29 -11.68 16.58 -13.11
N ILE A 30 -11.55 17.60 -12.26
CA ILE A 30 -11.98 18.97 -12.56
C ILE A 30 -11.25 19.51 -13.80
N SER A 31 -9.94 19.27 -13.92
CA SER A 31 -9.18 19.71 -15.09
C SER A 31 -9.68 19.07 -16.39
N VAL A 32 -10.10 17.81 -16.36
CA VAL A 32 -10.66 17.14 -17.54
C VAL A 32 -12.02 17.73 -17.89
N PHE A 33 -12.90 17.94 -16.91
CA PHE A 33 -14.24 18.50 -17.13
C PHE A 33 -14.26 20.00 -17.48
N SER A 34 -13.25 20.77 -17.07
CA SER A 34 -13.15 22.20 -17.40
C SER A 34 -12.56 22.44 -18.79
N ASN A 35 -11.73 21.52 -19.30
CA ASN A 35 -11.15 21.60 -20.64
C ASN A 35 -12.06 21.00 -21.75
N THR A 36 -13.33 20.70 -21.46
CA THR A 36 -14.32 20.24 -22.47
C THR A 36 -15.05 21.39 -23.18
N ASP A 37 -14.39 22.54 -23.36
CA ASP A 37 -14.89 23.53 -24.31
C ASP A 37 -15.04 22.89 -25.71
N LEU A 38 -16.08 23.31 -26.44
CA LEU A 38 -16.65 22.70 -27.65
C LEU A 38 -15.68 22.53 -28.85
N THR A 39 -14.39 22.77 -28.67
CA THR A 39 -13.31 22.63 -29.67
C THR A 39 -12.36 21.47 -29.33
N GLY A 40 -12.88 20.36 -28.82
CA GLY A 40 -12.12 19.12 -28.61
C GLY A 40 -11.09 19.22 -27.46
N PRO A 41 -10.81 18.11 -26.76
CA PRO A 41 -9.83 18.14 -25.68
C PRO A 41 -8.45 18.42 -26.28
N GLU A 42 -7.86 19.58 -25.96
CA GLU A 42 -6.43 19.88 -26.17
C GLU A 42 -5.61 18.71 -25.56
N PRO A 43 -5.08 17.78 -26.37
CA PRO A 43 -4.62 16.48 -25.86
C PRO A 43 -3.42 16.61 -24.91
N TYR A 44 -2.71 17.73 -25.00
CA TYR A 44 -1.43 17.98 -24.35
C TYR A 44 -1.53 18.17 -22.83
N GLY A 45 -2.63 18.74 -22.31
CA GLY A 45 -2.80 18.97 -20.87
C GLY A 45 -3.07 17.68 -20.09
N VAL A 46 -4.01 16.87 -20.56
CA VAL A 46 -4.43 15.62 -19.91
C VAL A 46 -3.34 14.54 -20.01
N LEU A 47 -2.63 14.46 -21.13
CA LEU A 47 -1.54 13.49 -21.33
C LEU A 47 -0.29 13.81 -20.50
N ASN A 48 0.00 15.08 -20.22
CA ASN A 48 1.11 15.44 -19.31
C ASN A 48 0.81 15.07 -17.85
N LEU A 49 -0.45 15.16 -17.41
CA LEU A 49 -0.86 14.72 -16.07
C LEU A 49 -0.69 13.20 -15.88
N MET A 50 -0.93 12.41 -16.93
CA MET A 50 -0.74 10.94 -16.91
C MET A 50 0.72 10.53 -16.62
N LYS A 51 1.70 11.38 -16.93
CA LYS A 51 3.13 11.12 -16.60
C LYS A 51 3.42 11.22 -15.10
N VAL A 52 2.64 11.98 -14.35
CA VAL A 52 2.80 12.13 -12.89
C VAL A 52 2.24 10.90 -12.16
N PHE A 53 1.26 10.20 -12.74
CA PHE A 53 0.55 9.08 -12.12
C PHE A 53 1.46 7.97 -11.58
N PRO A 54 2.45 7.43 -12.33
CA PRO A 54 3.40 6.44 -11.80
C PRO A 54 4.20 6.93 -10.59
N ILE A 55 4.54 8.23 -10.54
CA ILE A 55 5.30 8.83 -9.44
C ILE A 55 4.47 8.80 -8.16
N ILE A 56 3.19 9.17 -8.25
CA ILE A 56 2.27 9.13 -7.11
C ILE A 56 2.05 7.70 -6.64
N MET A 57 1.92 6.74 -7.57
CA MET A 57 1.81 5.32 -7.23
C MET A 57 3.04 4.82 -6.46
N ILE A 58 4.26 5.19 -6.88
CA ILE A 58 5.49 4.81 -6.17
C ILE A 58 5.49 5.36 -4.74
N LEU A 59 5.10 6.62 -4.57
CA LEU A 59 4.97 7.23 -3.24
C LEU A 59 3.95 6.49 -2.37
N TYR A 60 2.77 6.19 -2.93
CA TYR A 60 1.73 5.43 -2.23
C TYR A 60 2.21 4.03 -1.83
N VAL A 61 2.81 3.28 -2.77
CA VAL A 61 3.36 1.93 -2.52
C VAL A 61 4.42 1.99 -1.43
N GLY A 62 5.33 2.97 -1.47
CA GLY A 62 6.36 3.15 -0.46
C GLY A 62 5.78 3.43 0.93
N LEU A 63 4.75 4.27 1.02
CA LEU A 63 4.05 4.54 2.28
C LEU A 63 3.31 3.30 2.79
N PHE A 64 2.53 2.65 1.94
CA PHE A 64 1.70 1.49 2.30
C PHE A 64 2.55 0.31 2.78
N PHE A 65 3.52 -0.12 1.96
CA PHE A 65 4.44 -1.20 2.34
C PHE A 65 5.36 -0.79 3.50
N GLY A 66 5.75 0.49 3.57
CA GLY A 66 6.51 1.03 4.70
C GLY A 66 5.76 0.90 6.02
N TRP A 67 4.45 1.14 6.01
CA TRP A 67 3.58 0.95 7.18
C TRP A 67 3.46 -0.53 7.57
N PHE A 68 3.16 -1.43 6.62
CA PHE A 68 3.12 -2.87 6.86
C PHE A 68 4.43 -3.41 7.44
N TRP A 69 5.56 -3.00 6.87
CA TRP A 69 6.88 -3.37 7.37
C TRP A 69 7.11 -2.87 8.79
N SER A 70 6.71 -1.62 9.06
CA SER A 70 6.88 -1.00 10.37
C SER A 70 6.12 -1.73 11.46
N ILE A 71 4.91 -2.23 11.16
CA ILE A 71 4.14 -3.04 12.11
C ILE A 71 4.74 -4.44 12.21
N GLY A 72 4.88 -5.14 11.08
CA GLY A 72 5.30 -6.54 11.04
C GLY A 72 6.70 -6.77 11.61
N ILE A 73 7.64 -5.85 11.41
CA ILE A 73 9.02 -5.94 11.94
C ILE A 73 9.20 -5.09 13.19
N GLY A 74 8.65 -3.88 13.22
CA GLY A 74 8.92 -2.93 14.29
C GLY A 74 8.27 -3.28 15.62
N LEU A 75 7.13 -3.96 15.62
CA LEU A 75 6.50 -4.42 16.86
C LEU A 75 7.14 -5.70 17.42
N GLN A 76 8.00 -6.41 16.67
CA GLN A 76 8.61 -7.66 17.13
C GLN A 76 9.42 -7.48 18.42
N LYS A 77 10.03 -6.31 18.63
CA LYS A 77 10.79 -6.00 19.85
C LYS A 77 9.93 -5.91 21.11
N TYR A 78 8.61 -5.80 20.96
CA TYR A 78 7.65 -5.69 22.06
C TYR A 78 6.90 -7.01 22.29
N ILE A 79 7.20 -8.05 21.52
CA ILE A 79 6.61 -9.38 21.68
C ILE A 79 7.47 -10.17 22.69
N PRO A 80 6.85 -10.87 23.65
CA PRO A 80 7.55 -11.77 24.58
C PRO A 80 8.47 -12.78 23.87
N THR A 81 9.65 -13.03 24.43
CA THR A 81 10.70 -13.85 23.81
C THR A 81 10.34 -15.32 23.63
N ASP A 82 9.36 -15.81 24.40
CA ASP A 82 8.80 -17.16 24.29
C ASP A 82 7.92 -17.33 23.04
N ILE A 83 7.44 -16.25 22.45
CA ILE A 83 6.54 -16.28 21.28
C ILE A 83 7.35 -16.17 19.97
N LYS A 84 7.47 -17.29 19.26
CA LYS A 84 8.20 -17.34 17.98
C LYS A 84 7.32 -16.96 16.78
N MET A 85 7.52 -15.75 16.25
CA MET A 85 6.84 -15.28 15.03
C MET A 85 7.55 -15.72 13.74
N LYS A 86 6.77 -16.01 12.69
CA LYS A 86 7.27 -16.47 11.36
C LYS A 86 7.82 -15.32 10.50
N ILE A 87 8.78 -14.55 11.04
CA ILE A 87 9.34 -13.33 10.41
C ILE A 87 9.98 -13.61 9.05
N LYS A 88 10.70 -14.73 8.90
CA LYS A 88 11.32 -15.11 7.61
C LYS A 88 10.27 -15.26 6.51
N LYS A 89 9.14 -15.92 6.81
CA LYS A 89 8.03 -16.08 5.88
C LYS A 89 7.37 -14.72 5.57
N PHE A 90 7.20 -13.85 6.55
CA PHE A 90 6.73 -12.48 6.32
C PHE A 90 7.62 -11.72 5.33
N LYS A 91 8.94 -11.72 5.52
CA LYS A 91 9.86 -11.02 4.62
C LYS A 91 9.75 -11.51 3.17
N ILE A 92 9.71 -12.83 2.96
CA ILE A 92 9.56 -13.41 1.62
C ILE A 92 8.24 -12.97 0.98
N PHE A 93 7.13 -13.13 1.71
CA PHE A 93 5.79 -12.78 1.24
C PHE A 93 5.57 -11.26 1.10
N PHE A 94 6.44 -10.44 1.70
CA PHE A 94 6.40 -9.00 1.58
C PHE A 94 7.03 -8.52 0.27
N PHE A 95 8.18 -9.08 -0.11
CA PHE A 95 8.88 -8.64 -1.32
C PHE A 95 8.21 -9.08 -2.61
N ILE A 96 7.49 -10.21 -2.61
CA ILE A 96 6.75 -10.69 -3.79
C ILE A 96 5.74 -9.63 -4.32
N PRO A 97 4.75 -9.17 -3.52
CA PRO A 97 3.79 -8.17 -3.98
C PRO A 97 4.43 -6.80 -4.22
N LEU A 98 5.48 -6.44 -3.47
CA LEU A 98 6.22 -5.19 -3.69
C LEU A 98 6.93 -5.17 -5.05
N ILE A 99 7.68 -6.22 -5.38
CA ILE A 99 8.36 -6.32 -6.68
C ILE A 99 7.34 -6.36 -7.81
N TYR A 100 6.26 -7.14 -7.62
CA TYR A 100 5.18 -7.24 -8.59
C TYR A 100 4.52 -5.88 -8.88
N ILE A 101 4.19 -5.08 -7.86
CA ILE A 101 3.54 -3.79 -8.08
C ILE A 101 4.48 -2.77 -8.70
N LEU A 102 5.77 -2.79 -8.35
CA LEU A 102 6.79 -1.95 -8.99
C LEU A 102 6.96 -2.31 -10.47
N PHE A 103 6.94 -3.60 -10.79
CA PHE A 103 6.95 -4.08 -12.18
C PHE A 103 5.72 -3.59 -12.96
N LEU A 104 4.51 -3.67 -12.38
CA LEU A 104 3.31 -3.12 -13.00
C LEU A 104 3.40 -1.61 -13.21
N ILE A 105 3.88 -0.85 -12.22
CA ILE A 105 4.05 0.60 -12.35
C ILE A 105 5.02 0.93 -13.49
N ALA A 106 6.10 0.17 -13.64
CA ALA A 106 7.06 0.35 -14.74
C ALA A 106 6.40 0.10 -16.12
N ILE A 107 5.63 -0.98 -16.28
CA ILE A 107 4.90 -1.27 -17.52
C ILE A 107 3.89 -0.17 -17.85
N ILE A 108 3.13 0.27 -16.85
CA ILE A 108 2.12 1.32 -17.03
C ILE A 108 2.80 2.65 -17.39
N GLY A 109 3.91 2.99 -16.73
CA GLY A 109 4.68 4.19 -17.02
C GLY A 109 5.25 4.23 -18.44
N THR A 110 5.84 3.12 -18.92
CA THR A 110 6.34 3.04 -20.30
C THR A 110 5.22 3.08 -21.33
N SER A 111 4.05 2.51 -21.00
CA SER A 111 2.86 2.56 -21.87
C SER A 111 2.33 3.98 -22.02
N PHE A 112 2.15 4.72 -20.93
CA PHE A 112 1.70 6.12 -20.97
C PHE A 112 2.70 7.04 -21.68
N TYR A 113 4.01 6.81 -21.46
CA TYR A 113 5.04 7.55 -22.17
C TYR A 113 5.05 7.24 -23.68
N GLY A 114 4.93 5.97 -24.06
CA GLY A 114 4.86 5.51 -25.44
C GLY A 114 3.68 6.08 -26.23
N VAL A 115 2.49 6.09 -25.61
CA VAL A 115 1.29 6.70 -26.20
C VAL A 115 1.47 8.22 -26.36
N SER A 116 2.00 8.91 -25.33
CA SER A 116 2.26 10.35 -25.40
C SER A 116 3.31 10.74 -26.46
N SER A 117 4.16 9.81 -26.91
CA SER A 117 5.21 10.02 -27.90
C SER A 117 4.84 9.52 -29.31
N GLY A 118 3.60 9.03 -29.50
CA GLY A 118 3.12 8.51 -30.78
C GLY A 118 3.66 7.12 -31.14
N ASN A 119 4.33 6.42 -30.22
CA ASN A 119 4.89 5.10 -30.46
C ASN A 119 3.93 3.99 -30.02
N ASN A 120 3.18 3.44 -30.99
CA ASN A 120 2.15 2.42 -30.76
C ASN A 120 2.72 1.00 -30.53
N ALA A 121 4.04 0.79 -30.63
CA ALA A 121 4.65 -0.53 -30.44
C ALA A 121 4.49 -1.07 -29.01
N VAL A 122 4.34 -0.17 -28.02
CA VAL A 122 4.27 -0.54 -26.60
C VAL A 122 2.93 -1.21 -26.24
N GLY A 123 1.82 -0.78 -26.84
CA GLY A 123 0.48 -1.31 -26.54
C GLY A 123 0.31 -2.79 -26.91
N GLY A 124 0.92 -3.23 -28.01
CA GLY A 124 0.86 -4.63 -28.47
C GLY A 124 1.62 -5.62 -27.57
N ILE A 125 2.67 -5.16 -26.87
CA ILE A 125 3.46 -5.96 -25.94
C ILE A 125 2.67 -6.19 -24.64
N VAL A 126 1.99 -5.15 -24.15
CA VAL A 126 1.17 -5.21 -22.93
C VAL A 126 0.04 -6.23 -23.07
N GLY A 127 -0.64 -6.25 -24.22
CA GLY A 127 -1.74 -7.20 -24.48
C GLY A 127 -1.32 -8.67 -24.40
N LYS A 128 -0.11 -9.01 -24.89
CA LYS A 128 0.43 -10.38 -24.85
C LYS A 128 0.91 -10.81 -23.46
N MET A 129 1.29 -9.86 -22.60
CA MET A 129 1.73 -10.16 -21.23
C MET A 129 0.56 -10.48 -20.27
N LEU A 130 -0.69 -10.20 -20.64
CA LEU A 130 -1.85 -10.40 -19.77
C LEU A 130 -1.98 -11.84 -19.24
N PHE A 131 -1.66 -12.84 -20.05
CA PHE A 131 -1.73 -14.26 -19.63
C PHE A 131 -0.77 -14.59 -18.47
N ILE A 132 0.37 -13.90 -18.38
CA ILE A 132 1.35 -14.07 -17.31
C ILE A 132 1.03 -13.16 -16.12
N VAL A 133 0.56 -11.94 -16.41
CA VAL A 133 0.24 -10.93 -15.40
C VAL A 133 -0.88 -11.40 -14.48
N ILE A 134 -1.92 -12.07 -15.00
CA ILE A 134 -3.08 -12.51 -14.20
C ILE A 134 -2.68 -13.53 -13.11
N PRO A 135 -2.01 -14.66 -13.41
CA PRO A 135 -1.53 -15.58 -12.37
C PRO A 135 -0.60 -14.92 -11.36
N MET A 136 0.34 -14.07 -11.83
CA MET A 136 1.23 -13.33 -10.94
C MET A 136 0.45 -12.38 -10.03
N HIS A 137 -0.62 -11.76 -10.52
CA HIS A 137 -1.51 -10.90 -9.74
C HIS A 137 -2.21 -11.68 -8.64
N LEU A 138 -2.81 -12.83 -8.96
CA LEU A 138 -3.50 -13.68 -7.98
C LEU A 138 -2.55 -14.19 -6.90
N PHE A 139 -1.33 -14.56 -7.27
CA PHE A 139 -0.31 -14.95 -6.30
C PHE A 139 0.14 -13.78 -5.42
N SER A 140 0.27 -12.59 -5.99
CA SER A 140 0.55 -11.34 -5.25
C SER A 140 -0.57 -11.00 -4.26
N MET A 141 -1.84 -11.18 -4.65
CA MET A 141 -2.98 -11.03 -3.75
C MET A 141 -2.93 -12.02 -2.59
N PHE A 142 -2.66 -13.30 -2.86
CA PHE A 142 -2.46 -14.31 -1.82
C PHE A 142 -1.34 -13.90 -0.84
N CYS A 143 -0.22 -13.39 -1.37
CA CYS A 143 0.86 -12.89 -0.53
C CYS A 143 0.42 -11.71 0.34
N THR A 144 -0.37 -10.80 -0.22
CA THR A 144 -0.93 -9.65 0.50
C THR A 144 -1.86 -10.08 1.62
N PHE A 145 -2.72 -11.09 1.41
CA PHE A 145 -3.54 -11.68 2.49
C PHE A 145 -2.70 -12.26 3.61
N TYR A 146 -1.56 -12.88 3.30
CA TYR A 146 -0.62 -13.32 4.34
C TYR A 146 -0.01 -12.14 5.10
N LEU A 147 0.29 -11.01 4.44
CA LEU A 147 0.74 -9.79 5.13
C LEU A 147 -0.33 -9.24 6.08
N LEU A 148 -1.59 -9.21 5.65
CA LEU A 148 -2.74 -8.83 6.50
C LEU A 148 -2.80 -9.74 7.74
N TYR A 149 -2.77 -11.05 7.54
CA TYR A 149 -2.76 -12.05 8.61
C TYR A 149 -1.61 -11.82 9.59
N PHE A 150 -0.38 -11.72 9.07
CA PHE A 150 0.81 -11.61 9.91
C PHE A 150 0.84 -10.30 10.70
N THR A 151 0.42 -9.20 10.07
CA THR A 151 0.41 -7.86 10.69
C THR A 151 -0.65 -7.78 11.78
N SER A 152 -1.86 -8.30 11.52
CA SER A 152 -2.95 -8.37 12.50
C SER A 152 -2.59 -9.22 13.70
N LYS A 153 -2.01 -10.40 13.44
CA LYS A 153 -1.47 -11.27 14.49
C LYS A 153 -0.39 -10.56 15.30
N THR A 154 0.52 -9.85 14.65
CA THR A 154 1.62 -9.11 15.30
C THR A 154 1.07 -8.04 16.24
N ILE A 155 0.09 -7.25 15.81
CA ILE A 155 -0.57 -6.24 16.65
C ILE A 155 -1.18 -6.91 17.88
N LYS A 156 -1.97 -7.97 17.68
CA LYS A 156 -2.71 -8.61 18.77
C LYS A 156 -1.82 -9.37 19.75
N THR A 157 -0.80 -10.05 19.27
CA THR A 157 0.23 -10.67 20.11
C THR A 157 0.96 -9.64 20.96
N THR A 158 1.25 -8.47 20.39
CA THR A 158 1.94 -7.41 21.13
C THR A 158 1.05 -6.78 22.20
N GLU A 159 -0.25 -6.64 21.92
CA GLU A 159 -1.24 -6.08 22.85
C GLU A 159 -1.56 -7.03 24.01
N LEU A 160 -1.68 -8.34 23.74
CA LEU A 160 -2.08 -9.33 24.76
C LEU A 160 -0.90 -10.06 25.41
N GLU A 161 0.32 -9.89 24.89
CA GLU A 161 1.54 -10.55 25.38
C GLU A 161 1.42 -12.08 25.49
N ARG A 162 0.58 -12.69 24.66
CA ARG A 162 0.38 -14.14 24.60
C ARG A 162 0.28 -14.64 23.17
N ASN A 163 0.39 -15.95 23.01
CA ASN A 163 0.03 -16.59 21.76
C ASN A 163 -1.46 -16.37 21.47
N VAL A 164 -1.74 -15.90 20.26
CA VAL A 164 -3.09 -15.58 19.79
C VAL A 164 -3.52 -16.54 18.69
N THR A 165 -4.79 -16.89 18.72
CA THR A 165 -5.51 -17.68 17.71
C THR A 165 -6.14 -16.76 16.67
N PHE A 166 -6.62 -17.28 15.54
CA PHE A 166 -7.18 -16.45 14.47
C PHE A 166 -8.41 -15.65 14.92
N SER A 167 -9.27 -16.22 15.77
CA SER A 167 -10.43 -15.53 16.33
C SER A 167 -10.04 -14.33 17.20
N ASP A 168 -8.89 -14.35 17.86
CA ASP A 168 -8.41 -13.25 18.69
C ASP A 168 -8.09 -11.98 17.87
N PHE A 169 -7.71 -12.12 16.58
CA PHE A 169 -7.26 -11.00 15.74
C PHE A 169 -8.02 -10.83 14.41
N ILE A 170 -9.15 -11.50 14.24
CA ILE A 170 -9.94 -11.43 13.01
C ILE A 170 -10.46 -10.01 12.75
N GLY A 171 -10.80 -9.26 13.82
CA GLY A 171 -11.22 -7.87 13.70
C GLY A 171 -10.12 -6.98 13.12
N GLU A 172 -8.89 -7.12 13.61
CA GLU A 172 -7.72 -6.41 13.11
C GLU A 172 -7.43 -6.77 11.64
N PHE A 173 -7.61 -8.03 11.27
CA PHE A 173 -7.47 -8.46 9.88
C PHE A 173 -8.40 -7.71 8.93
N PHE A 174 -9.69 -7.63 9.26
CA PHE A 174 -10.65 -6.91 8.44
C PHE A 174 -10.47 -5.39 8.52
N MET A 175 -10.09 -4.84 9.67
CA MET A 175 -9.75 -3.42 9.77
C MET A 175 -8.60 -3.06 8.83
N ILE A 176 -7.51 -3.84 8.83
CA ILE A 176 -6.40 -3.60 7.91
C ILE A 176 -6.85 -3.87 6.45
N TRP A 177 -7.69 -4.86 6.19
CA TRP A 177 -8.18 -5.08 4.82
C TRP A 177 -9.00 -3.89 4.29
N PHE A 178 -9.89 -3.31 5.11
CA PHE A 178 -10.67 -2.12 4.78
C PHE A 178 -9.91 -0.82 5.16
N PHE A 179 -8.73 -0.67 4.54
CA PHE A 179 -7.62 0.20 4.96
C PHE A 179 -7.92 1.70 5.18
N PRO A 180 -8.86 2.40 4.51
CA PRO A 180 -9.13 3.79 4.87
C PRO A 180 -9.71 3.94 6.27
N ILE A 181 -10.64 3.05 6.64
CA ILE A 181 -11.33 3.06 7.93
C ILE A 181 -10.42 2.41 8.99
N GLY A 182 -9.71 1.33 8.61
CA GLY A 182 -8.81 0.61 9.49
C GLY A 182 -7.74 1.46 10.17
N ILE A 183 -7.12 2.40 9.44
CA ILE A 183 -6.07 3.27 9.98
C ILE A 183 -6.54 4.02 11.24
N TRP A 184 -7.79 4.48 11.25
CA TRP A 184 -8.35 5.26 12.36
C TRP A 184 -8.48 4.46 13.66
N PHE A 185 -8.62 3.13 13.57
CA PHE A 185 -8.72 2.26 14.74
C PHE A 185 -7.40 1.59 15.09
N ILE A 186 -6.65 1.14 14.07
CA ILE A 186 -5.41 0.38 14.26
C ILE A 186 -4.27 1.29 14.72
N GLN A 187 -4.10 2.47 14.10
CA GLN A 187 -2.95 3.31 14.40
C GLN A 187 -2.96 3.88 15.84
N PRO A 188 -4.08 4.36 16.42
CA PRO A 188 -4.10 4.78 17.82
C PRO A 188 -3.76 3.65 18.79
N ARG A 189 -4.19 2.42 18.49
CA ARG A 189 -3.86 1.24 19.30
C ARG A 189 -2.37 0.93 19.26
N ILE A 190 -1.75 1.02 18.08
CA ILE A 190 -0.29 0.90 17.93
C ILE A 190 0.43 1.98 18.73
N ASN A 191 -0.01 3.24 18.66
CA ASN A 191 0.59 4.32 19.44
C ASN A 191 0.49 4.06 20.95
N LYS A 192 -0.66 3.54 21.44
CA LYS A 192 -0.85 3.17 22.84
C LYS A 192 0.16 2.10 23.28
N ILE A 193 0.29 1.02 22.51
CA ILE A 193 1.27 -0.05 22.78
C ILE A 193 2.69 0.52 22.90
N ILE A 194 3.08 1.40 21.99
CA ILE A 194 4.43 1.99 21.98
C ILE A 194 4.64 2.90 23.19
N ASN A 195 3.66 3.73 23.54
CA ASN A 195 3.75 4.62 24.69
C ASN A 195 3.87 3.84 25.99
N GLU A 196 3.04 2.81 26.20
CA GLU A 196 3.08 1.98 27.40
C GLU A 196 4.43 1.27 27.55
N LYS A 197 4.95 0.68 26.47
CA LYS A 197 6.20 -0.10 26.50
C LYS A 197 7.49 0.70 26.36
N THR A 198 7.41 2.02 26.14
CA THR A 198 8.59 2.89 26.13
C THR A 198 8.82 3.53 27.51
N ILE A 199 7.82 3.48 28.40
CA ILE A 199 7.89 4.02 29.76
C ILE A 199 8.38 2.95 30.77
N THR A 200 8.29 1.67 30.41
CA THR A 200 8.86 0.52 31.13
C THR A 200 10.25 0.15 30.63
#